data_AF-S4P158-F1
#
_entry.id   AF-S4P158-F1
#
_cell.length_a   1.000
_cell.length_b   1.000
_cell.length_c   1.000
_cell.angle_alpha   90.00
_cell.angle_beta   90.00
_cell.angle_gamma   90.00
#
_symmetry.space_group_name_H-M   'P 1'
#
loop_
_entity.id
_entity.type
_entity.pdbx_description
1 polymer ?
#
loop_
_entity_poly.entity_id
_entity_poly.type
_entity_poly.pdbx_seq_one_letter_code
_entity_poly.pdbx_strand_id
1 'polypeptide(L)'
;MKQKRLDNGALLLASPEIRFQVDSETHDPIEVQAKKIVDTNSMVEEFMLLANVSVARHLATDYPRCALLRRHPAPPPANFHTFLKAARQQGFELDVSTNKAFSKSLDAAVIPGRPFFNTLLRIMATRCMQQAVYFSSGTKTQDEFYHYGLACPIYTHFTSPIRRYADVIVHRLLAACIG
;
A
#
# COMPACT_ATOMS: atom_id res chain seq x y z
N MET A 1 7.37 -10.82 10.02
CA MET A 1 7.15 -9.38 9.71
C MET A 1 5.80 -9.15 9.05
N LYS A 2 5.53 -9.80 7.92
CA LYS A 2 4.23 -9.76 7.22
C LYS A 2 3.03 -10.00 8.14
N GLN A 3 3.02 -11.11 8.89
CA GLN A 3 1.90 -11.45 9.77
C GLN A 3 1.59 -10.31 10.76
N LYS A 4 2.60 -9.79 11.46
CA LYS A 4 2.44 -8.64 12.38
C LYS A 4 1.81 -7.41 11.71
N ARG A 5 2.14 -7.15 10.44
CA ARG A 5 1.56 -6.03 9.67
C ARG A 5 0.08 -6.29 9.34
N LEU A 6 -0.28 -7.52 8.99
CA LEU A 6 -1.67 -7.92 8.79
C LEU A 6 -2.48 -7.86 10.09
N ASP A 7 -1.88 -8.32 11.20
CA ASP A 7 -2.51 -8.28 12.54
C ASP A 7 -2.77 -6.84 13.00
N ASN A 8 -1.93 -5.89 12.56
CA ASN A 8 -2.10 -4.45 12.78
C ASN A 8 -3.12 -3.80 11.83
N GLY A 9 -3.64 -4.54 10.85
CA GLY A 9 -4.69 -4.08 9.94
C GLY A 9 -4.22 -3.59 8.58
N ALA A 10 -3.04 -3.99 8.12
CA ALA A 10 -2.61 -3.64 6.77
C ALA A 10 -3.48 -4.30 5.71
N LEU A 11 -3.79 -3.57 4.65
CA LEU A 11 -4.68 -4.02 3.60
C LEU A 11 -3.90 -4.74 2.50
N LEU A 12 -4.24 -5.99 2.25
CA LEU A 12 -3.84 -6.71 1.05
C LEU A 12 -4.84 -6.41 -0.06
N LEU A 13 -4.58 -5.37 -0.82
CA LEU A 13 -5.39 -4.99 -1.97
C LEU A 13 -4.82 -5.61 -3.25
N ALA A 14 -5.70 -5.92 -4.20
CA ALA A 14 -5.33 -6.54 -5.46
C ALA A 14 -5.30 -5.50 -6.56
N SER A 15 -4.15 -5.42 -7.25
CA SER A 15 -4.01 -4.75 -8.53
C SER A 15 -3.13 -5.64 -9.41
N PRO A 16 -3.74 -6.55 -10.21
CA PRO A 16 -2.98 -7.46 -11.05
C PRO A 16 -2.09 -6.66 -12.00
N GLU A 17 -0.77 -6.85 -11.90
CA GLU A 17 0.17 -6.34 -12.89
C GLU A 17 0.15 -7.28 -14.10
N ILE A 18 -0.13 -6.73 -15.28
CA ILE A 18 -0.09 -7.46 -16.55
C ILE A 18 1.29 -7.27 -17.18
N ARG A 19 1.88 -8.36 -17.66
CA ARG A 19 3.12 -8.38 -18.45
C ARG A 19 2.80 -8.86 -19.86
N PHE A 20 3.42 -8.19 -20.82
CA PHE A 20 3.36 -8.56 -22.23
C PHE A 20 4.65 -9.29 -22.57
N GLN A 21 4.52 -10.47 -23.15
CA GLN A 21 5.62 -11.11 -23.87
C GLN A 21 5.57 -10.57 -25.30
N VAL A 22 6.68 -10.01 -25.73
CA VAL A 22 6.81 -9.33 -27.02
C VAL A 22 7.83 -10.10 -27.85
N ASP A 23 7.56 -10.23 -29.14
CA ASP A 23 8.51 -10.81 -30.09
C ASP A 23 9.75 -9.93 -30.19
N SER A 24 10.94 -10.54 -30.11
CA SER A 24 12.20 -9.80 -30.09
C SER A 24 12.59 -9.20 -31.44
N GLU A 25 12.03 -9.71 -32.54
CA GLU A 25 12.32 -9.24 -33.90
C GLU A 25 11.22 -8.27 -34.37
N THR A 26 9.97 -8.69 -34.33
CA THR A 26 8.86 -7.89 -34.86
C THR A 26 8.34 -6.83 -33.88
N HIS A 27 8.66 -6.96 -32.59
CA HIS A 27 8.14 -6.12 -31.50
C HIS A 27 6.62 -6.23 -31.31
N ASP A 28 5.99 -7.25 -31.87
CA ASP A 28 4.56 -7.51 -31.70
C ASP A 28 4.28 -8.27 -30.38
N PRO A 29 3.15 -8.00 -29.71
CA PRO A 29 2.77 -8.71 -28.50
C PRO A 29 2.37 -10.16 -28.84
N ILE A 30 3.09 -11.13 -28.29
CA ILE A 30 2.82 -12.56 -28.43
C ILE A 30 1.78 -12.99 -27.39
N GLU A 31 2.00 -12.62 -26.13
CA GLU A 31 1.20 -13.13 -25.01
C GLU A 31 1.00 -12.07 -23.92
N VAL A 32 -0.14 -12.17 -23.25
CA VAL A 32 -0.51 -11.35 -22.11
C VAL A 32 -0.62 -12.25 -20.89
N GLN A 33 0.26 -12.06 -19.90
CA GLN A 33 0.27 -12.86 -18.67
C GLN A 33 0.14 -11.97 -17.44
N ALA A 34 -0.65 -12.43 -16.46
CA ALA A 34 -0.67 -11.80 -15.14
C ALA A 34 0.60 -12.16 -14.36
N LYS A 35 1.29 -11.15 -13.83
CA LYS A 35 2.49 -11.34 -13.01
C LYS A 35 2.14 -12.10 -11.74
N LYS A 36 2.76 -13.28 -11.57
CA LYS A 36 2.66 -14.06 -10.33
C LYS A 36 3.59 -13.46 -9.28
N ILE A 37 3.07 -13.26 -8.07
CA ILE A 37 3.85 -12.89 -6.90
C ILE A 37 4.40 -14.17 -6.28
N VAL A 38 5.72 -14.28 -6.14
CA VAL A 38 6.37 -15.41 -5.47
C VAL A 38 6.88 -15.00 -4.08
N ASP A 39 7.25 -15.98 -3.26
CA ASP A 39 7.69 -15.73 -1.88
C ASP A 39 8.89 -14.78 -1.80
N THR A 40 9.81 -14.84 -2.75
CA THR A 40 10.94 -13.91 -2.86
C THR A 40 10.47 -12.45 -3.03
N ASN A 41 9.39 -12.20 -3.78
CA ASN A 41 8.83 -10.86 -3.88
C ASN A 41 8.29 -10.39 -2.53
N SER A 42 7.55 -11.26 -1.83
CA SER A 42 7.00 -10.95 -0.51
C SER A 42 8.12 -10.72 0.52
N MET A 43 9.23 -11.45 0.42
CA MET A 43 10.39 -11.28 1.30
C MET A 43 11.03 -9.90 1.09
N VAL A 44 11.33 -9.54 -0.16
CA VAL A 44 11.92 -8.24 -0.50
C VAL A 44 11.00 -7.09 -0.08
N GLU A 45 9.70 -7.20 -0.31
CA GLU A 45 8.71 -6.20 0.08
C GLU A 45 8.77 -5.90 1.58
N GLU A 46 8.80 -6.92 2.43
CA GLU A 46 8.79 -6.74 3.89
C GLU A 46 10.08 -6.08 4.41
N PHE A 47 11.24 -6.41 3.84
CA PHE A 47 12.50 -5.72 4.18
C PHE A 47 12.53 -4.28 3.67
N MET A 48 12.01 -4.01 2.48
CA MET A 48 11.89 -2.65 1.96
C MET A 48 10.98 -1.79 2.85
N LEU A 49 9.83 -2.34 3.27
CA LEU A 49 8.92 -1.67 4.20
C LEU A 49 9.60 -1.37 5.54
N LEU A 50 10.32 -2.34 6.10
CA LEU A 50 11.06 -2.14 7.35
C LEU A 50 12.10 -1.02 7.22
N ALA A 51 12.91 -1.03 6.15
CA ALA A 51 13.92 0.01 5.90
C ALA A 51 13.27 1.39 5.77
N ASN A 52 12.20 1.50 4.99
CA ASN A 52 11.44 2.74 4.80
C ASN A 52 10.88 3.29 6.13
N VAL A 53 10.32 2.43 6.98
CA VAL A 53 9.76 2.84 8.28
C VAL A 53 10.86 3.27 9.25
N SER A 54 11.98 2.55 9.30
CA SER A 54 13.11 2.89 10.15
C SER A 54 13.70 4.25 9.79
N VAL A 55 13.93 4.50 8.49
CA VAL A 55 14.40 5.80 8.00
C VAL A 55 13.38 6.91 8.31
N ALA A 56 12.09 6.67 8.09
CA ALA A 56 11.06 7.66 8.39
C ALA A 56 11.05 8.09 9.87
N ARG A 57 11.20 7.14 10.80
CA ARG A 57 11.30 7.43 12.24
C ARG A 57 12.53 8.26 12.58
N HIS A 58 13.68 7.90 12.01
CA HIS A 58 14.93 8.60 12.26
C HIS A 58 14.86 10.06 11.75
N LEU A 59 14.41 10.24 10.50
CA LEU A 59 14.23 11.59 9.94
C LEU A 59 13.26 12.45 10.75
N ALA A 60 12.13 11.90 11.19
CA ALA A 60 11.14 12.65 11.96
C ALA A 60 11.61 12.99 13.38
N THR A 61 12.61 12.25 13.91
CA THR A 61 13.24 12.55 15.20
C THR A 61 14.22 13.71 15.07
N ASP A 62 15.08 13.68 14.06
CA ASP A 62 16.17 14.66 13.91
C ASP A 62 15.71 15.94 13.18
N TYR A 63 14.78 15.80 12.24
CA TYR A 63 14.25 16.88 11.41
C TYR A 63 12.71 16.95 11.48
N PRO A 64 12.12 17.19 12.68
CA PRO A 64 10.66 17.07 12.90
C PRO A 64 9.81 18.08 12.10
N ARG A 65 10.42 19.12 11.52
CA ARG A 65 9.71 20.15 10.74
C ARG A 65 9.94 20.05 9.22
N CYS A 66 10.90 19.24 8.77
CA CYS A 66 11.27 19.16 7.35
C CYS A 66 11.57 17.76 6.82
N ALA A 67 11.41 16.70 7.63
CA ALA A 67 11.46 15.33 7.14
C ALA A 67 10.46 15.11 5.99
N LEU A 68 10.94 14.60 4.85
CA LEU A 68 10.09 14.19 3.74
C LEU A 68 9.47 12.81 4.06
N LEU A 69 8.16 12.78 4.21
CA LEU A 69 7.38 11.61 4.57
C LEU A 69 6.32 11.30 3.51
N ARG A 70 5.70 10.13 3.61
CA ARG A 70 4.60 9.70 2.75
C ARG A 70 3.49 9.08 3.59
N ARG A 71 2.30 9.67 3.51
CA ARG A 71 1.10 9.21 4.23
C ARG A 71 0.06 8.66 3.27
N HIS A 72 -0.89 7.90 3.81
CA HIS A 72 -2.05 7.42 3.09
C HIS A 72 -3.27 7.70 3.97
N PRO A 73 -4.01 8.79 3.71
CA PRO A 73 -5.20 9.10 4.50
C PRO A 73 -6.28 8.03 4.38
N ALA A 74 -7.08 7.89 5.43
CA ALA A 74 -8.22 6.98 5.43
C ALA A 74 -9.25 7.43 4.38
N PRO A 75 -9.90 6.49 3.65
CA PRO A 75 -10.87 6.87 2.65
C PRO A 75 -12.16 7.39 3.31
N PRO A 76 -12.77 8.45 2.76
CA PRO A 76 -14.02 8.97 3.30
C PRO A 76 -15.15 7.93 3.12
N PRO A 77 -16.12 7.85 4.05
CA PRO A 77 -17.20 6.85 4.00
C PRO A 77 -17.98 6.83 2.67
N ALA A 78 -18.14 8.01 2.04
CA ALA A 78 -18.82 8.15 0.75
C ALA A 78 -18.19 7.30 -0.37
N ASN A 79 -16.87 7.10 -0.34
CA ASN A 79 -16.16 6.29 -1.35
C ASN A 79 -16.58 4.81 -1.32
N PHE A 80 -17.09 4.32 -0.19
CA PHE A 80 -17.48 2.93 -0.01
C PHE A 80 -18.96 2.66 -0.35
N HIS A 81 -19.79 3.69 -0.51
CA HIS A 81 -21.25 3.51 -0.59
C HIS A 81 -21.69 2.51 -1.68
N THR A 82 -21.24 2.72 -2.92
CA THR A 82 -21.56 1.83 -4.06
C THR A 82 -20.95 0.44 -3.88
N PHE A 83 -19.71 0.39 -3.38
CA PHE A 83 -18.99 -0.86 -3.14
C PHE A 83 -19.68 -1.74 -2.08
N LEU A 84 -20.06 -1.17 -0.94
CA LEU A 84 -20.77 -1.86 0.13
C LEU A 84 -22.14 -2.36 -0.33
N LYS A 85 -22.86 -1.55 -1.12
CA LYS A 85 -24.14 -1.98 -1.71
C LYS A 85 -23.96 -3.21 -2.62
N ALA A 86 -22.93 -3.20 -3.47
CA ALA A 86 -22.62 -4.33 -4.34
C ALA A 86 -22.21 -5.58 -3.54
N ALA A 87 -21.39 -5.43 -2.49
CA ALA A 87 -21.00 -6.53 -1.63
C ALA A 87 -22.22 -7.17 -0.91
N ARG A 88 -23.14 -6.34 -0.39
CA ARG A 88 -24.38 -6.83 0.26
C ARG A 88 -25.28 -7.60 -0.69
N GLN A 89 -25.37 -7.20 -1.97
CA GLN A 89 -26.12 -7.94 -2.99
C GLN A 89 -25.54 -9.34 -3.25
N GLN A 90 -24.27 -9.57 -2.91
CA GLN A 90 -23.62 -10.88 -2.99
C GLN A 90 -23.61 -11.61 -1.64
N GLY A 91 -24.32 -11.09 -0.63
CA GLY A 91 -24.44 -11.71 0.70
C GLY A 91 -23.31 -11.36 1.67
N PHE A 92 -22.50 -10.33 1.40
CA PHE A 92 -21.39 -9.94 2.29
C PHE A 92 -21.61 -8.57 2.92
N GLU A 93 -21.47 -8.50 4.24
CA GLU A 93 -21.37 -7.25 5.00
C GLU A 93 -19.91 -6.94 5.31
N LEU A 94 -19.38 -5.90 4.67
CA LEU A 94 -17.99 -5.47 4.88
C LEU A 94 -17.95 -4.34 5.91
N ASP A 95 -17.04 -4.48 6.88
CA ASP A 95 -16.84 -3.51 7.95
C ASP A 95 -15.71 -2.54 7.57
N VAL A 96 -16.06 -1.28 7.29
CA VAL A 96 -15.11 -0.23 6.91
C VAL A 96 -14.76 0.74 8.05
N SER A 97 -15.09 0.38 9.29
CA SER A 97 -14.84 1.23 10.48
C SER A 97 -13.35 1.49 10.71
N THR A 98 -12.51 0.50 10.46
CA THR A 98 -11.06 0.57 10.58
C THR A 98 -10.41 -0.25 9.46
N ASN A 99 -9.16 0.03 9.12
CA ASN A 99 -8.40 -0.79 8.16
C ASN A 99 -8.31 -2.26 8.61
N LYS A 100 -8.18 -2.52 9.92
CA LYS A 100 -8.16 -3.88 10.48
C LYS A 100 -9.48 -4.61 10.30
N ALA A 101 -10.60 -3.98 10.67
CA ALA A 101 -11.92 -4.57 10.46
C ALA A 101 -12.22 -4.78 8.97
N PHE A 102 -11.76 -3.85 8.13
CA PHE A 102 -11.91 -3.94 6.69
C PHE A 102 -11.09 -5.08 6.09
N SER A 103 -9.82 -5.23 6.47
CA SER A 103 -9.01 -6.37 6.05
C SER A 103 -9.68 -7.69 6.44
N LYS A 104 -10.11 -7.81 7.70
CA LYS A 104 -10.74 -9.03 8.22
C LYS A 104 -12.02 -9.40 7.48
N SER A 105 -12.90 -8.42 7.23
CA SER A 105 -14.15 -8.66 6.49
C SER A 105 -13.90 -8.97 5.01
N LEU A 106 -12.89 -8.35 4.38
CA LEU A 106 -12.43 -8.73 3.03
C LEU A 106 -11.86 -10.15 2.99
N ASP A 107 -11.06 -10.55 3.96
CA ASP A 107 -10.46 -11.89 4.02
C ASP A 107 -11.55 -12.97 4.17
N ALA A 108 -12.63 -12.68 4.90
CA ALA A 108 -13.78 -13.58 5.07
C ALA A 108 -14.72 -13.65 3.84
N ALA A 109 -14.63 -12.69 2.92
CA ALA A 109 -15.56 -12.58 1.78
C ALA A 109 -15.21 -13.54 0.64
N VAL A 110 -15.40 -14.85 0.87
CA VAL A 110 -15.07 -15.93 -0.06
C VAL A 110 -16.33 -16.73 -0.40
N ILE A 111 -16.50 -17.04 -1.70
CA ILE A 111 -17.58 -17.92 -2.18
C ILE A 111 -16.94 -19.25 -2.65
N PRO A 112 -17.32 -20.39 -2.05
CA PRO A 112 -16.88 -21.71 -2.53
C PRO A 112 -17.19 -21.90 -4.02
N GLY A 113 -16.22 -22.42 -4.79
CA GLY A 113 -16.35 -22.58 -6.24
C GLY A 113 -16.18 -21.30 -7.07
N ARG A 114 -15.98 -20.13 -6.45
CA ARG A 114 -15.67 -18.86 -7.16
C ARG A 114 -14.42 -18.17 -6.58
N PRO A 115 -13.22 -18.76 -6.75
CA PRO A 115 -11.99 -18.25 -6.13
C PRO A 115 -11.63 -16.82 -6.56
N PHE A 116 -12.02 -16.41 -7.76
CA PHE A 116 -11.76 -15.06 -8.28
C PHE A 116 -12.61 -13.97 -7.60
N PHE A 117 -13.72 -14.32 -6.95
CA PHE A 117 -14.64 -13.35 -6.35
C PHE A 117 -13.95 -12.46 -5.31
N ASN A 118 -13.13 -13.05 -4.43
CA ASN A 118 -12.41 -12.28 -3.41
C ASN A 118 -11.40 -11.32 -4.05
N THR A 119 -10.70 -11.77 -5.10
CA THR A 119 -9.80 -10.92 -5.88
C THR A 119 -10.53 -9.74 -6.51
N LEU A 120 -11.73 -9.98 -7.08
CA LEU A 120 -12.57 -8.92 -7.64
C LEU A 120 -12.99 -7.91 -6.56
N LEU A 121 -13.42 -8.36 -5.38
CA LEU A 121 -13.73 -7.47 -4.26
C LEU A 121 -12.53 -6.60 -3.87
N ARG A 122 -11.33 -7.19 -3.80
CA ARG A 122 -10.09 -6.45 -3.50
C ARG A 122 -9.73 -5.43 -4.57
N ILE A 123 -9.94 -5.74 -5.86
CA ILE A 123 -9.76 -4.79 -6.96
C ILE A 123 -10.72 -3.60 -6.82
N MET A 124 -11.99 -3.88 -6.51
CA MET A 124 -12.98 -2.81 -6.28
C MET A 124 -12.65 -1.99 -5.03
N ALA A 125 -12.21 -2.63 -3.94
CA ALA A 125 -11.78 -1.96 -2.73
C ALA A 125 -10.61 -0.99 -2.99
N THR A 126 -9.67 -1.34 -3.87
CA THR A 126 -8.59 -0.43 -4.30
C THR A 126 -9.12 0.89 -4.85
N ARG A 127 -10.25 0.87 -5.58
CA ARG A 127 -10.86 2.08 -6.16
C ARG A 127 -11.54 2.97 -5.12
N CYS A 128 -11.87 2.44 -3.94
CA CYS A 128 -12.40 3.23 -2.85
C CYS A 128 -11.31 4.00 -2.09
N MET A 129 -10.04 3.59 -2.20
CA MET A 129 -8.93 4.17 -1.45
C MET A 129 -8.57 5.58 -1.93
N GLN A 130 -7.99 6.38 -1.03
CA GLN A 130 -7.35 7.64 -1.44
C GLN A 130 -5.95 7.39 -2.01
N GLN A 131 -5.42 8.39 -2.70
CA GLN A 131 -4.02 8.36 -3.12
C GLN A 131 -3.11 8.59 -1.91
N ALA A 132 -2.04 7.81 -1.83
CA ALA A 132 -0.95 8.09 -0.89
C ALA A 132 -0.14 9.30 -1.38
N VAL A 133 0.16 10.23 -0.49
CA VAL A 133 0.76 11.53 -0.81
C VAL A 133 2.06 11.76 -0.04
N TYR A 134 3.03 12.41 -0.70
CA TYR A 134 4.21 12.94 -0.02
C TYR A 134 3.87 14.23 0.72
N PHE A 135 4.57 14.49 1.82
CA PHE A 135 4.41 15.71 2.60
C PHE A 135 5.68 15.99 3.42
N SER A 136 5.87 17.25 3.82
CA SER A 136 6.87 17.63 4.82
C SER A 136 6.28 17.47 6.21
N SER A 137 7.01 16.86 7.14
CA SER A 137 6.58 16.66 8.53
C SER A 137 6.09 17.93 9.21
N GLY A 138 6.64 19.11 8.87
CA GLY A 138 6.22 20.38 9.45
C GLY A 138 4.87 20.92 8.95
N THR A 139 4.26 20.32 7.92
CA THR A 139 2.96 20.77 7.38
C THR A 139 1.76 19.99 7.92
N LYS A 140 2.01 19.01 8.78
CA LYS A 140 0.99 18.08 9.29
C LYS A 140 1.21 17.77 10.76
N THR A 141 0.11 17.43 11.45
CA THR A 141 0.19 16.90 12.81
C THR A 141 0.60 15.43 12.80
N GLN A 142 1.21 14.93 13.87
CA GLN A 142 1.69 13.53 13.92
C GLN A 142 0.58 12.50 13.69
N ASP A 143 -0.65 12.77 14.16
CA ASP A 143 -1.81 11.90 13.94
C ASP A 143 -2.16 11.74 12.46
N GLU A 144 -1.82 12.74 11.63
CA GLU A 144 -2.04 12.70 10.19
C GLU A 144 -0.94 11.93 9.42
N PHE A 145 0.15 11.52 10.07
CA PHE A 145 1.26 10.82 9.39
C PHE A 145 0.90 9.39 8.99
N TYR A 146 -0.18 8.86 9.58
CA TYR A 146 -0.60 7.48 9.44
C TYR A 146 -0.75 7.06 7.96
N HIS A 147 -0.26 5.86 7.68
CA HIS A 147 -0.37 5.23 6.37
C HIS A 147 -1.43 4.12 6.41
N TYR A 148 -2.68 4.46 6.07
CA TYR A 148 -3.86 3.61 6.18
C TYR A 148 -3.67 2.21 5.60
N GLY A 149 -3.26 2.12 4.33
CA GLY A 149 -3.10 0.82 3.65
C GLY A 149 -1.96 -0.06 4.19
N LEU A 150 -0.95 0.52 4.83
CA LEU A 150 0.19 -0.23 5.40
C LEU A 150 0.03 -0.48 6.90
N ALA A 151 -1.01 0.07 7.53
CA ALA A 151 -1.19 0.12 8.97
C ALA A 151 0.06 0.56 9.73
N CYS A 152 0.66 1.67 9.28
CA CYS A 152 1.93 2.15 9.81
C CYS A 152 1.80 3.60 10.31
N PRO A 153 2.30 3.94 11.52
CA PRO A 153 2.20 5.30 12.06
C PRO A 153 3.03 6.33 11.29
N ILE A 154 4.13 5.92 10.67
CA ILE A 154 5.00 6.82 9.92
C ILE A 154 5.71 6.05 8.81
N TYR A 155 5.82 6.66 7.64
CA TYR A 155 6.37 6.03 6.45
C TYR A 155 7.04 7.05 5.53
N THR A 156 8.04 6.61 4.78
CA THR A 156 8.66 7.38 3.68
C THR A 156 9.11 6.43 2.58
N HIS A 157 9.64 6.96 1.48
CA HIS A 157 10.34 6.16 0.48
C HIS A 157 11.84 6.42 0.53
N PHE A 158 12.61 5.34 0.64
CA PHE A 158 14.07 5.37 0.73
C PHE A 158 14.76 4.36 -0.20
N THR A 159 14.12 3.22 -0.46
CA THR A 159 14.76 2.03 -1.06
C THR A 159 14.95 2.05 -2.58
N SER A 160 14.67 3.15 -3.29
CA SER A 160 14.79 3.18 -4.76
C SER A 160 15.17 4.58 -5.32
N PRO A 161 16.30 5.19 -4.91
CA PRO A 161 16.71 6.53 -5.35
C PRO A 161 16.97 6.66 -6.85
N ILE A 162 17.37 5.58 -7.53
CA ILE A 162 17.64 5.59 -8.98
C ILE A 162 16.39 5.96 -9.80
N ARG A 163 15.19 5.60 -9.32
CA ARG A 163 13.93 5.74 -10.07
C ARG A 163 12.89 6.61 -9.38
N ARG A 164 13.23 7.25 -8.26
CA ARG A 164 12.31 8.11 -7.48
C ARG A 164 13.07 9.26 -6.82
N TYR A 165 12.70 10.49 -7.16
CA TYR A 165 13.31 11.68 -6.60
C TYR A 165 13.03 11.89 -5.10
N ALA A 166 11.85 11.45 -4.62
CA ALA A 166 11.54 11.49 -3.18
C ALA A 166 12.58 10.73 -2.35
N ASP A 167 13.00 9.55 -2.81
CA ASP A 167 14.06 8.77 -2.19
C ASP A 167 15.39 9.55 -2.20
N VAL A 168 15.74 10.26 -3.27
CA VAL A 168 16.95 11.10 -3.31
C VAL A 168 16.95 12.18 -2.22
N ILE A 169 15.81 12.85 -2.01
CA ILE A 169 15.66 13.83 -0.93
C ILE A 169 15.84 13.16 0.43
N VAL A 170 15.17 12.02 0.65
CA VAL A 170 15.27 11.24 1.89
C VAL A 170 16.71 10.76 2.15
N HIS A 171 17.44 10.31 1.12
CA HIS A 171 18.85 9.94 1.22
C HIS A 171 19.72 11.11 1.69
N ARG A 172 19.51 12.32 1.15
CA ARG A 172 20.23 13.53 1.58
C ARG A 172 19.92 13.92 3.01
N LEU A 173 18.63 13.87 3.40
CA LEU A 173 18.23 14.14 4.78
C LEU A 173 18.82 13.11 5.75
N LEU A 174 18.84 11.83 5.36
CA LEU A 174 19.41 10.77 6.19
C LEU A 174 20.92 10.91 6.34
N ALA A 175 21.63 11.29 5.27
CA ALA A 175 23.05 11.62 5.36
C ALA A 175 23.29 12.76 6.38
N ALA A 176 22.47 13.81 6.34
CA ALA A 176 22.57 14.91 7.29
C ALA A 176 22.30 14.49 8.75
N CYS A 177 21.46 13.47 9.00
CA CYS A 177 21.24 12.89 10.33
C CYS A 177 22.49 12.23 10.92
N ILE A 178 23.30 11.56 10.08
CA ILE A 178 24.40 10.69 10.54
C ILE A 178 25.79 11.33 10.46
N GLY A 179 25.90 12.53 9.86
CA GLY A 179 27.18 13.24 9.66
C GLY A 179 27.97 12.75 8.46
#